data_AF-A0A935NTU3-F1
#
_entry.id   AF-A0A935NTU3-F1
#
_cell.length_a   1.000
_cell.length_b   1.000
_cell.length_c   1.000
_cell.angle_alpha   90.00
_cell.angle_beta   90.00
_cell.angle_gamma   90.00
#
_symmetry.space_group_name_H-M   'P 1'
#
loop_
_entity.id
_entity.type
_entity.pdbx_description
1 polymer ?
#
loop_
_entity_poly.entity_id
_entity_poly.type
_entity_poly.pdbx_seq_one_letter_code
_entity_poly.pdbx_strand_id
1 'polypeptide(L)'
;MKATGERLDAEPRSRTAPAASPAPSVRVGHCWLQKHATPAAADGEFHWYPPATSGEDTALRGWIVEQLQGLAAPAVWWELSPGRLLWASLFAAIGDDGRPYRGVALSVVEGAVAAPELLAALAPVAAGPYAGQPVREHAPDGGAALGHASDGGAAPEELEAPSSDTEARALARGILRGGAHALDAPMEPTLPRRLAALWRWLPAGTRGARRGVWQETGVENRAEPDAVATLLATAWRAPKDASGRRARHAWHLTCELAQTDGCTLDEIVSRSDEAATREDLRVLLTESQRRAWEAHGGARPPSWRSLLHGFGRGWMDEGPGAPGAEAPRPALVETLAHELALRALSTLRAGGSAAAVMAEARWHALLPADRRGALWRALALCAPSLAAEPLGRAPALPFPGAASMGPAANAAPDASPYLVAKRHDALENPPHVA
;
A
#
# COMPACT_ATOMS: atom_id res chain seq x y z
N MET A 1 82.79 2.40 17.97
CA MET A 1 81.78 2.92 18.89
C MET A 1 80.48 2.17 18.64
N LYS A 2 79.88 1.62 19.70
CA LYS A 2 78.70 0.75 19.69
C LYS A 2 77.42 1.55 19.37
N ALA A 3 76.58 1.02 18.50
CA ALA A 3 75.16 1.37 18.41
C ALA A 3 74.37 0.06 18.36
N THR A 4 73.80 -0.31 19.50
CA THR A 4 72.90 -1.45 19.69
C THR A 4 71.49 -1.03 19.30
N GLY A 5 70.90 -1.72 18.32
CA GLY A 5 69.49 -1.63 17.98
C GLY A 5 68.67 -2.57 18.86
N GLU A 6 67.81 -2.01 19.70
CA GLU A 6 66.74 -2.73 20.39
C GLU A 6 65.56 -2.92 19.43
N ARG A 7 65.26 -4.18 19.12
CA ARG A 7 64.04 -4.61 18.44
C ARG A 7 63.00 -4.89 19.53
N LEU A 8 61.96 -4.07 19.60
CA LEU A 8 60.80 -4.31 20.45
C LEU A 8 59.93 -5.40 19.82
N ASP A 9 59.94 -6.58 20.43
CA ASP A 9 59.01 -7.68 20.14
C ASP A 9 57.59 -7.28 20.59
N ALA A 10 56.75 -6.91 19.63
CA ALA A 10 55.34 -6.67 19.86
C ALA A 10 54.59 -8.02 19.91
N GLU A 11 54.17 -8.41 21.12
CA GLU A 11 53.31 -9.58 21.31
C GLU A 11 52.00 -9.46 20.50
N PRO A 12 51.52 -10.56 19.88
CA PRO A 12 50.23 -10.58 19.22
C PRO A 12 49.13 -10.50 20.28
N ARG A 13 48.51 -9.31 20.41
CA ARG A 13 47.28 -9.13 21.17
C ARG A 13 46.19 -10.02 20.59
N SER A 14 45.92 -11.15 21.25
CA SER A 14 44.75 -11.99 21.03
C SER A 14 43.49 -11.13 21.10
N ARG A 15 42.93 -10.80 19.94
CA ARG A 15 41.58 -10.25 19.79
C ARG A 15 40.60 -11.33 20.23
N THR A 16 40.18 -11.29 21.48
CA THR A 16 39.01 -12.03 21.96
C THR A 16 37.83 -11.59 21.11
N ALA A 17 37.27 -12.52 20.32
CA ALA A 17 36.08 -12.25 19.53
C ALA A 17 34.95 -11.79 20.48
N PRO A 18 34.21 -10.71 20.18
CA PRO A 18 33.08 -10.31 20.99
C PRO A 18 32.10 -11.48 21.05
N ALA A 19 31.72 -11.87 22.28
CA ALA A 19 30.73 -12.91 22.50
C ALA A 19 29.48 -12.57 21.68
N ALA A 20 29.09 -13.48 20.78
CA ALA A 20 27.90 -13.31 19.95
C ALA A 20 26.70 -13.02 20.86
N SER A 21 26.06 -11.86 20.67
CA SER A 21 24.82 -11.57 21.38
C SER A 21 23.83 -12.71 21.12
N PRO A 22 23.18 -13.26 22.17
CA PRO A 22 22.22 -14.34 21.98
C PRO A 22 21.16 -13.89 20.98
N ALA A 23 20.84 -14.75 20.02
CA ALA A 23 19.82 -14.48 19.03
C ALA A 23 18.49 -14.14 19.73
N PRO A 24 17.69 -13.20 19.20
CA PRO A 24 16.41 -12.85 19.81
C PRO A 24 15.51 -14.08 19.85
N SER A 25 15.21 -14.57 21.06
CA SER A 25 14.35 -15.74 21.27
C SER A 25 12.87 -15.34 21.22
N VAL A 26 12.07 -16.06 20.43
CA VAL A 26 10.61 -15.94 20.40
C VAL A 26 10.00 -17.04 21.27
N ARG A 27 9.08 -16.68 22.16
CA ARG A 27 8.35 -17.58 23.04
C ARG A 27 6.90 -17.70 22.59
N VAL A 28 6.38 -18.93 22.55
CA VAL A 28 4.98 -19.20 22.23
C VAL A 28 4.33 -19.88 23.43
N GLY A 29 3.18 -19.36 23.86
CA GLY A 29 2.39 -19.91 24.95
C GLY A 29 0.94 -20.11 24.53
N HIS A 30 0.31 -21.15 25.07
CA HIS A 30 -1.08 -21.49 24.77
C HIS A 30 -1.89 -21.70 26.05
N CYS A 31 -3.14 -21.25 26.03
CA CYS A 31 -4.10 -21.57 27.07
C CYS A 31 -5.54 -21.62 26.54
N TRP A 32 -6.41 -22.30 27.27
CA TRP A 32 -7.80 -22.51 26.90
C TRP A 32 -8.70 -22.02 28.01
N LEU A 33 -9.70 -21.21 27.68
CA LEU A 33 -10.84 -20.95 28.56
C LEU A 33 -11.99 -21.81 28.08
N GLN A 34 -12.48 -22.72 28.91
CA GLN A 34 -13.63 -23.54 28.53
C GLN A 34 -14.56 -23.82 29.70
N LYS A 35 -15.84 -23.96 29.38
CA LYS A 35 -16.85 -24.48 30.30
C LYS A 35 -16.95 -25.98 30.12
N HIS A 36 -16.69 -26.75 31.19
CA HIS A 36 -16.96 -28.19 31.19
C HIS A 36 -18.45 -28.45 31.44
N ALA A 37 -19.01 -29.42 30.72
CA ALA A 37 -20.38 -29.91 30.93
C ALA A 37 -20.46 -30.99 32.05
N THR A 38 -19.62 -30.91 33.10
CA THR A 38 -19.63 -31.92 34.17
C THR A 38 -20.82 -31.71 35.11
N PRO A 39 -21.66 -32.74 35.40
CA PRO A 39 -22.85 -32.61 36.25
C PRO A 39 -22.58 -32.27 37.73
N ALA A 40 -21.32 -32.33 38.17
CA ALA A 40 -20.96 -32.26 39.60
C ALA A 40 -20.74 -30.83 40.13
N ALA A 41 -20.55 -29.85 39.26
CA ALA A 41 -20.56 -28.44 39.65
C ALA A 41 -21.92 -27.88 39.26
N ALA A 42 -22.77 -27.59 40.26
CA ALA A 42 -24.11 -27.04 40.05
C ALA A 42 -24.11 -25.74 39.21
N ASP A 43 -22.96 -25.06 39.10
CA ASP A 43 -22.83 -23.72 38.55
C ASP A 43 -22.14 -23.66 37.16
N GLY A 44 -21.55 -24.76 36.68
CA GLY A 44 -20.97 -24.85 35.32
C GLY A 44 -20.01 -23.71 34.96
N GLU A 45 -18.97 -23.52 35.77
CA GLU A 45 -18.03 -22.40 35.63
C GLU A 45 -17.03 -22.56 34.47
N PHE A 46 -16.51 -21.43 33.98
CA PHE A 46 -15.42 -21.41 33.01
C PHE A 46 -14.08 -21.51 33.74
N HIS A 47 -13.18 -22.37 33.24
CA HIS A 47 -11.83 -22.52 33.79
C HIS A 47 -10.77 -22.37 32.72
N TRP A 48 -9.65 -21.76 33.11
CA TRP A 48 -8.48 -21.67 32.27
C TRP A 48 -7.58 -22.91 32.41
N TYR A 49 -7.09 -23.42 31.28
CA TYR A 49 -6.17 -24.54 31.20
C TYR A 49 -4.91 -24.14 30.41
N PRO A 50 -3.72 -24.26 31.00
CA PRO A 50 -3.51 -24.49 32.43
C PRO A 50 -4.00 -23.29 33.26
N PRO A 51 -4.11 -23.42 34.59
CA PRO A 51 -4.36 -22.29 35.47
C PRO A 51 -3.33 -21.16 35.27
N ALA A 52 -3.74 -19.93 35.56
CA ALA A 52 -2.82 -18.79 35.50
C ALA A 52 -1.66 -18.98 36.50
N THR A 53 -0.45 -18.65 36.07
CA THR A 53 0.78 -18.91 36.85
C THR A 53 1.27 -17.69 37.63
N SER A 54 0.73 -16.51 37.34
CA SER A 54 1.09 -15.23 37.96
C SER A 54 -0.08 -14.26 37.96
N GLY A 55 -0.01 -13.19 38.77
CA GLY A 55 -1.03 -12.13 38.77
C GLY A 55 -1.16 -11.39 37.43
N GLU A 56 -0.04 -11.19 36.71
CA GLU A 56 -0.04 -10.58 35.37
C GLU A 56 -0.76 -11.47 34.35
N ASP A 57 -0.51 -12.78 34.38
CA ASP A 57 -1.17 -13.77 33.52
C ASP A 57 -2.69 -13.80 33.80
N THR A 58 -3.09 -13.74 35.08
CA THR A 58 -4.50 -13.63 35.46
C THR A 58 -5.16 -12.35 34.92
N ALA A 59 -4.48 -11.20 35.05
CA ALA A 59 -5.00 -9.91 34.57
C ALA A 59 -5.14 -9.90 33.04
N LEU A 60 -4.13 -10.39 32.31
CA LEU A 60 -4.17 -10.52 30.85
C LEU A 60 -5.36 -11.37 30.40
N ARG A 61 -5.53 -12.55 31.02
CA ARG A 61 -6.64 -13.46 30.71
C ARG A 61 -8.01 -12.84 30.99
N GLY A 62 -8.15 -12.14 32.12
CA GLY A 62 -9.39 -11.41 32.45
C GLY A 62 -9.72 -10.35 31.40
N TRP A 63 -8.74 -9.52 31.05
CA TRP A 63 -8.90 -8.50 30.02
C TRP A 63 -9.26 -9.10 28.64
N ILE A 64 -8.67 -10.23 28.24
CA ILE A 64 -9.03 -10.91 26.99
C ILE A 64 -10.51 -11.33 27.01
N VAL A 65 -11.03 -11.86 28.12
CA VAL A 65 -12.46 -12.23 28.22
C VAL A 65 -13.36 -11.02 27.99
N GLU A 66 -12.99 -9.86 28.53
CA GLU A 66 -13.72 -8.60 28.29
C GLU A 66 -13.70 -8.21 26.81
N GLN A 67 -12.56 -8.35 26.13
CA GLN A 67 -12.44 -8.04 24.69
C GLN A 67 -13.28 -8.98 23.80
N LEU A 68 -13.53 -10.19 24.27
CA LEU A 68 -14.29 -11.21 23.53
C LEU A 68 -15.80 -11.11 23.78
N GLN A 69 -16.24 -10.26 24.70
CA GLN A 69 -17.65 -10.12 25.05
C GLN A 69 -18.48 -9.70 23.82
N GLY A 70 -19.55 -10.45 23.54
CA GLY A 70 -20.47 -10.17 22.43
C GLY A 70 -20.04 -10.76 21.08
N LEU A 71 -18.87 -11.41 21.00
CA LEU A 71 -18.45 -12.13 19.80
C LEU A 71 -19.10 -13.53 19.75
N ALA A 72 -19.62 -13.91 18.59
CA ALA A 72 -20.14 -15.25 18.33
C ALA A 72 -19.04 -16.14 17.74
N ALA A 73 -19.01 -17.41 18.16
CA ALA A 73 -18.14 -18.42 17.52
C ALA A 73 -18.76 -18.89 16.19
N PRO A 74 -17.95 -19.20 15.15
CA PRO A 74 -16.48 -19.11 15.15
C PRO A 74 -15.98 -17.68 14.89
N ALA A 75 -15.01 -17.26 15.70
CA ALA A 75 -14.35 -15.97 15.54
C ALA A 75 -12.90 -16.02 16.01
N VAL A 76 -12.06 -15.15 15.45
CA VAL A 76 -10.70 -14.92 15.90
C VAL A 76 -10.53 -13.47 16.26
N TRP A 77 -10.28 -13.18 17.53
CA TRP A 77 -9.78 -11.88 17.96
C TRP A 77 -8.26 -11.92 17.99
N TRP A 78 -7.62 -10.85 17.55
CA TRP A 78 -6.16 -10.74 17.57
C TRP A 78 -5.71 -9.33 17.96
N GLU A 79 -4.56 -9.26 18.62
CA GLU A 79 -3.89 -8.00 18.93
C GLU A 79 -2.40 -8.13 18.73
N LEU A 80 -1.83 -7.19 17.98
CA LEU A 80 -0.43 -7.06 17.71
C LEU A 80 0.08 -5.76 18.34
N SER A 81 1.05 -5.87 19.23
CA SER A 81 1.75 -4.77 19.88
C SER A 81 3.26 -4.98 19.76
N PRO A 82 4.10 -3.95 20.05
CA PRO A 82 5.54 -4.12 20.00
C PRO A 82 6.01 -5.29 20.86
N GLY A 83 6.58 -6.31 20.20
CA GLY A 83 7.13 -7.50 20.86
C GLY A 83 6.10 -8.53 21.35
N ARG A 84 4.81 -8.37 21.06
CA ARG A 84 3.76 -9.30 21.49
C ARG A 84 2.62 -9.42 20.47
N LEU A 85 2.18 -10.65 20.24
CA LEU A 85 1.00 -11.00 19.46
C LEU A 85 0.08 -11.91 20.27
N LEU A 86 -1.20 -11.54 20.34
CA LEU A 86 -2.28 -12.31 20.95
C LEU A 86 -3.22 -12.82 19.86
N TRP A 87 -3.62 -14.08 19.95
CA TRP A 87 -4.52 -14.73 18.99
C TRP A 87 -5.53 -15.60 19.72
N ALA A 88 -6.76 -15.12 19.85
CA ALA A 88 -7.83 -15.76 20.60
C ALA A 88 -8.90 -16.30 19.64
N SER A 89 -9.02 -17.61 19.61
CA SER A 89 -9.92 -18.38 18.75
C SER A 89 -11.15 -18.84 19.55
N LEU A 90 -12.31 -18.22 19.32
CA LEU A 90 -13.58 -18.62 19.91
C LEU A 90 -14.13 -19.85 19.20
N PHE A 91 -14.54 -20.85 19.97
CA PHE A 91 -15.09 -22.09 19.44
C PHE A 91 -16.39 -22.52 20.13
N ALA A 92 -17.21 -23.22 19.36
CA ALA A 92 -18.27 -24.09 19.84
C ALA A 92 -18.06 -25.46 19.19
N ALA A 93 -17.76 -26.48 20.00
CA ALA A 93 -17.36 -27.80 19.51
C ALA A 93 -17.98 -28.90 20.37
N ILE A 94 -18.06 -30.12 19.84
CA ILE A 94 -18.43 -31.31 20.60
C ILE A 94 -17.12 -32.03 20.94
N GLY A 95 -16.88 -32.29 22.23
CA GLY A 95 -15.71 -33.03 22.68
C GLY A 95 -15.82 -34.52 22.37
N ASP A 96 -14.73 -35.27 22.53
CA ASP A 96 -14.70 -36.72 22.33
C ASP A 96 -15.65 -37.48 23.28
N ASP A 97 -16.02 -36.87 24.40
CA ASP A 97 -17.03 -37.34 25.34
C ASP A 97 -18.49 -37.12 24.88
N GLY A 98 -18.67 -36.57 23.67
CA GLY A 98 -19.97 -36.25 23.08
C GLY A 98 -20.63 -34.99 23.66
N ARG A 99 -19.94 -34.23 24.52
CA ARG A 99 -20.54 -33.07 25.18
C ARG A 99 -20.25 -31.77 24.43
N PRO A 100 -21.17 -30.81 24.43
CA PRO A 100 -20.93 -29.50 23.84
C PRO A 100 -20.02 -28.66 24.74
N TYR A 101 -18.99 -28.08 24.13
CA TYR A 101 -18.07 -27.14 24.73
C TYR A 101 -18.15 -25.79 24.01
N ARG A 102 -18.02 -24.73 24.79
CA ARG A 102 -17.80 -23.38 24.30
C ARG A 102 -16.64 -22.78 25.04
N GLY A 103 -15.80 -22.04 24.32
CA GLY A 103 -14.58 -21.54 24.91
C GLY A 103 -13.74 -20.71 23.96
N VAL A 104 -12.51 -20.45 24.42
CA VAL A 104 -11.48 -19.69 23.75
C VAL A 104 -10.20 -20.49 23.79
N ALA A 105 -9.57 -20.69 22.64
CA ALA A 105 -8.19 -21.15 22.54
C ALA A 105 -7.30 -19.93 22.28
N LEU A 106 -6.39 -19.61 23.20
CA LEU A 106 -5.51 -18.45 23.14
C LEU A 106 -4.09 -18.89 22.83
N SER A 107 -3.49 -18.23 21.84
CA SER A 107 -2.05 -18.29 21.58
C SER A 107 -1.42 -16.92 21.82
N VAL A 108 -0.30 -16.91 22.53
CA VAL A 108 0.48 -15.71 22.86
C VAL A 108 1.88 -15.90 22.33
N VAL A 109 2.35 -14.98 21.50
CA VAL A 109 3.71 -14.96 20.97
C VAL A 109 4.41 -13.71 21.48
N GLU A 110 5.59 -13.86 22.06
CA GLU A 110 6.38 -12.76 22.60
C GLU A 110 7.83 -12.86 22.13
N GLY A 111 8.45 -11.73 21.80
CA GLY A 111 9.86 -11.69 21.42
C GLY A 111 10.30 -10.30 20.96
N ALA A 112 11.59 -9.99 21.10
CA ALA A 112 12.19 -8.75 20.60
C ALA A 112 12.47 -8.81 19.09
N VAL A 113 11.44 -9.14 18.30
CA VAL A 113 11.48 -9.23 16.84
C VAL A 113 10.40 -8.33 16.24
N ALA A 114 10.46 -8.06 14.95
CA ALA A 114 9.44 -7.26 14.30
C ALA A 114 8.11 -8.05 14.16
N ALA A 115 7.02 -7.30 13.97
CA ALA A 115 5.67 -7.83 13.85
C ALA A 115 5.49 -8.99 12.84
N PRO A 116 6.03 -8.93 11.61
CA PRO A 116 5.84 -10.04 10.67
C PRO A 116 6.53 -11.32 11.15
N GLU A 117 7.61 -11.22 11.93
CA GLU A 117 8.27 -12.39 12.53
C GLU A 117 7.43 -12.98 13.67
N LEU A 118 6.78 -12.16 14.49
CA LEU A 118 5.82 -12.64 15.50
C LEU A 118 4.63 -13.36 14.85
N LEU A 119 4.06 -12.78 13.79
CA LEU A 119 2.97 -13.38 13.01
C LEU A 119 3.39 -14.69 12.33
N ALA A 120 4.62 -14.76 11.80
CA ALA A 120 5.14 -15.96 11.16
C ALA A 120 5.47 -17.07 12.16
N ALA A 121 5.89 -16.72 13.38
CA ALA A 121 6.17 -17.65 14.46
C ALA A 121 4.90 -18.18 15.14
N LEU A 122 3.77 -17.49 14.99
CA LEU A 122 2.49 -17.94 15.54
C LEU A 122 2.05 -19.25 14.88
N ALA A 123 1.93 -20.29 15.70
CA ALA A 123 1.19 -21.50 15.41
C ALA A 123 -0.09 -21.49 16.25
N PRO A 124 -1.25 -21.07 15.70
CA PRO A 124 -2.48 -21.06 16.47
C PRO A 124 -2.81 -22.47 16.95
N VAL A 125 -3.13 -22.60 18.22
CA VAL A 125 -3.71 -23.84 18.73
C VAL A 125 -5.07 -24.11 18.10
N ALA A 126 -5.40 -25.40 17.96
CA ALA A 126 -6.69 -25.81 17.46
C ALA A 126 -7.81 -25.28 18.36
N ALA A 127 -8.83 -24.71 17.72
CA ALA A 127 -9.97 -24.15 18.40
C ALA A 127 -10.96 -25.25 18.78
N GLY A 128 -10.82 -25.74 20.00
CA GLY A 128 -11.61 -26.84 20.53
C GLY A 128 -11.30 -27.09 22.00
N PRO A 129 -11.92 -28.12 22.59
CA PRO A 129 -11.71 -28.46 23.99
C PRO A 129 -10.23 -28.78 24.28
N TYR A 130 -9.76 -28.39 25.45
CA TYR A 130 -8.42 -28.74 25.91
C TYR A 130 -8.26 -30.26 26.03
N ALA A 131 -7.28 -30.81 25.32
CA ALA A 131 -6.99 -32.24 25.25
C ALA A 131 -5.53 -32.56 25.68
N GLY A 132 -4.95 -31.79 26.59
CA GLY A 132 -3.58 -32.02 27.08
C GLY A 132 -2.46 -31.48 26.19
N GLN A 133 -2.75 -30.50 25.32
CA GLN A 133 -1.76 -29.89 24.43
C GLN A 133 -0.65 -29.14 25.21
N PRO A 134 0.60 -29.11 24.70
CA PRO A 134 1.70 -28.43 25.36
C PRO A 134 1.44 -26.93 25.53
N VAL A 135 1.74 -26.44 26.73
CA VAL A 135 1.40 -25.07 27.19
C VAL A 135 2.41 -24.03 26.70
N ARG A 136 3.68 -24.42 26.57
CA ARG A 136 4.77 -23.52 26.17
C ARG A 136 5.72 -24.24 25.27
N GLU A 137 5.99 -23.63 24.13
CA GLU A 137 6.99 -24.08 23.18
C GLU A 137 7.95 -22.93 22.95
N HIS A 138 9.25 -23.23 22.95
CA HIS A 138 10.19 -22.31 22.33
C HIS A 138 9.97 -22.48 20.83
N ALA A 139 9.72 -21.37 20.12
CA ALA A 139 9.73 -21.44 18.68
C ALA A 139 11.09 -22.04 18.28
N PRO A 140 11.14 -23.08 17.42
CA PRO A 140 12.40 -23.65 16.99
C PRO A 140 13.29 -22.50 16.52
N ASP A 141 14.52 -22.44 17.03
CA ASP A 141 15.44 -21.30 16.86
C ASP A 141 15.25 -20.67 15.48
N GLY A 142 14.62 -19.49 15.46
CA GLY A 142 14.05 -18.87 14.26
C GLY A 142 15.06 -18.63 13.14
N GLY A 143 16.35 -18.87 13.38
CA GLY A 143 17.40 -18.86 12.38
C GLY A 143 17.40 -20.04 11.40
N ALA A 144 16.95 -21.24 11.76
CA ALA A 144 17.05 -22.40 10.86
C ALA A 144 15.87 -22.50 9.88
N ALA A 145 14.64 -22.16 10.32
CA ALA A 145 13.46 -22.19 9.46
C ALA A 145 13.29 -20.93 8.61
N LEU A 146 13.84 -19.78 9.03
CA LEU A 146 13.88 -18.55 8.22
C LEU A 146 15.19 -18.43 7.41
N GLY A 147 16.23 -19.22 7.73
CA GLY A 147 17.58 -19.10 7.15
C GLY A 147 17.99 -20.14 6.10
N HIS A 148 17.18 -21.17 5.81
CA HIS A 148 17.50 -22.18 4.78
C HIS A 148 16.73 -22.06 3.45
N ALA A 149 15.98 -20.98 3.24
CA ALA A 149 15.48 -20.60 1.91
C ALA A 149 16.58 -19.99 1.00
N SER A 150 17.82 -20.47 1.14
CA SER A 150 18.94 -20.14 0.24
C SER A 150 19.34 -21.31 -0.67
N ASP A 151 18.78 -22.51 -0.46
CA ASP A 151 18.93 -23.65 -1.38
C ASP A 151 17.60 -23.92 -2.11
N GLY A 152 17.32 -23.12 -3.16
CA GLY A 152 16.44 -23.48 -4.28
C GLY A 152 14.95 -23.74 -4.02
N GLY A 153 14.47 -23.77 -2.78
CA GLY A 153 13.04 -23.81 -2.45
C GLY A 153 12.41 -22.43 -2.64
N ALA A 154 11.26 -22.39 -3.32
CA ALA A 154 10.54 -21.16 -3.65
C ALA A 154 10.54 -20.12 -2.51
N ALA A 155 10.81 -18.86 -2.86
CA ALA A 155 10.83 -17.77 -1.91
C ALA A 155 9.55 -17.77 -1.05
N PRO A 156 9.61 -17.40 0.25
CA PRO A 156 8.42 -17.27 1.10
C PRO A 156 7.36 -16.26 0.58
N GLU A 157 7.59 -15.62 -0.56
CA GLU A 157 6.59 -14.94 -1.39
C GLU A 157 5.57 -15.88 -2.06
N GLU A 158 5.79 -17.20 -2.07
CA GLU A 158 4.85 -18.21 -2.60
C GLU A 158 3.92 -18.81 -1.54
N LEU A 159 3.88 -18.26 -0.32
CA LEU A 159 2.70 -18.46 0.54
C LEU A 159 1.48 -17.89 -0.19
N GLU A 160 0.63 -18.80 -0.68
CA GLU A 160 -0.45 -18.53 -1.62
C GLU A 160 -1.25 -17.29 -1.18
N ALA A 161 -1.17 -16.24 -2.01
CA ALA A 161 -2.09 -15.13 -1.90
C ALA A 161 -3.53 -15.68 -1.89
N PRO A 162 -4.47 -15.03 -1.19
CA PRO A 162 -5.84 -15.53 -1.07
C PRO A 162 -6.42 -15.87 -2.43
N SER A 163 -7.11 -16.99 -2.51
CA SER A 163 -7.71 -17.45 -3.76
C SER A 163 -8.83 -16.49 -4.20
N SER A 164 -9.56 -15.91 -3.25
CA SER A 164 -10.65 -14.96 -3.51
C SER A 164 -10.24 -13.50 -3.33
N ASP A 165 -10.88 -12.61 -4.09
CA ASP A 165 -10.67 -11.17 -3.99
C ASP A 165 -11.28 -10.58 -2.72
N THR A 166 -12.44 -11.11 -2.31
CA THR A 166 -13.14 -10.70 -1.09
C THR A 166 -12.29 -10.96 0.15
N GLU A 167 -11.71 -12.15 0.28
CA GLU A 167 -10.83 -12.50 1.41
C GLU A 167 -9.61 -11.58 1.44
N ALA A 168 -8.95 -11.34 0.30
CA ALA A 168 -7.77 -10.47 0.26
C ALA A 168 -8.07 -9.03 0.69
N ARG A 169 -9.23 -8.49 0.27
CA ARG A 169 -9.67 -7.17 0.71
C ARG A 169 -10.01 -7.15 2.20
N ALA A 170 -10.64 -8.19 2.73
CA ALA A 170 -10.92 -8.31 4.16
C ALA A 170 -9.63 -8.35 4.97
N LEU A 171 -8.64 -9.15 4.56
CA LEU A 171 -7.32 -9.21 5.19
C LEU A 171 -6.58 -7.86 5.12
N ALA A 172 -6.56 -7.23 3.95
CA ALA A 172 -5.96 -5.91 3.75
C ALA A 172 -6.65 -4.85 4.62
N ARG A 173 -7.99 -4.88 4.74
CA ARG A 173 -8.70 -3.93 5.58
C ARG A 173 -8.43 -4.16 7.06
N GLY A 174 -8.49 -5.41 7.54
CA GLY A 174 -8.23 -5.70 8.94
C GLY A 174 -6.79 -5.43 9.36
N ILE A 175 -5.80 -5.60 8.47
CA ILE A 175 -4.41 -5.25 8.79
C ILE A 175 -4.19 -3.72 8.81
N LEU A 176 -4.86 -2.98 7.92
CA LEU A 176 -4.74 -1.52 7.83
C LEU A 176 -5.51 -0.80 8.94
N ARG A 177 -6.74 -1.23 9.22
CA ARG A 177 -7.70 -0.54 10.09
C ARG A 177 -7.90 -1.21 11.44
N GLY A 178 -7.59 -2.51 11.55
CA GLY A 178 -8.10 -3.31 12.65
C GLY A 178 -9.61 -3.50 12.54
N GLY A 179 -10.27 -3.74 13.68
CA GLY A 179 -11.72 -3.89 13.77
C GLY A 179 -12.23 -5.25 13.26
N ALA A 180 -13.55 -5.40 13.17
CA ALA A 180 -14.20 -6.64 12.79
C ALA A 180 -14.41 -6.76 11.28
N HIS A 181 -14.02 -7.89 10.70
CA HIS A 181 -14.17 -8.21 9.29
C HIS A 181 -14.61 -9.66 9.10
N ALA A 182 -15.37 -9.92 8.04
CA ALA A 182 -15.80 -11.26 7.69
C ALA A 182 -14.72 -11.99 6.88
N LEU A 183 -14.51 -13.27 7.19
CA LEU A 183 -13.71 -14.23 6.41
C LEU A 183 -14.49 -15.53 6.31
N ASP A 184 -14.36 -16.26 5.20
CA ASP A 184 -15.04 -17.55 5.02
C ASP A 184 -14.52 -18.62 5.98
N ALA A 185 -13.23 -18.56 6.34
CA ALA A 185 -12.58 -19.48 7.27
C ALA A 185 -11.72 -18.70 8.29
N PRO A 186 -12.34 -18.00 9.27
CA PRO A 186 -11.59 -17.18 10.23
C PRO A 186 -10.63 -18.00 11.10
N MET A 187 -10.88 -19.31 11.23
CA MET A 187 -10.12 -20.26 12.04
C MET A 187 -9.01 -20.97 11.26
N GLU A 188 -8.73 -20.58 10.02
CA GLU A 188 -7.71 -21.24 9.20
C GLU A 188 -6.31 -21.14 9.85
N PRO A 189 -5.61 -22.27 10.09
CA PRO A 189 -4.32 -22.25 10.78
C PRO A 189 -3.21 -21.47 10.06
N THR A 190 -3.33 -21.29 8.73
CA THR A 190 -2.34 -20.57 7.93
C THR A 190 -2.52 -19.05 7.96
N LEU A 191 -3.65 -18.57 8.51
CA LEU A 191 -4.04 -17.16 8.49
C LEU A 191 -2.96 -16.21 9.08
N PRO A 192 -2.30 -16.51 10.22
CA PRO A 192 -1.20 -15.69 10.72
C PRO A 192 -0.04 -15.54 9.74
N ARG A 193 0.31 -16.60 9.00
CA ARG A 193 1.40 -16.56 8.01
C ARG A 193 1.01 -15.72 6.79
N ARG A 194 -0.24 -15.80 6.34
CA ARG A 194 -0.77 -14.90 5.30
C ARG A 194 -0.74 -13.45 5.76
N LEU A 195 -1.15 -13.18 7.00
CA LEU A 195 -1.05 -11.84 7.60
C LEU A 195 0.39 -11.37 7.74
N ALA A 196 1.35 -12.24 8.09
CA ALA A 196 2.77 -11.92 8.12
C ALA A 196 3.28 -11.50 6.73
N ALA A 197 2.90 -12.25 5.69
CA ALA A 197 3.26 -11.94 4.31
C ALA A 197 2.69 -10.59 3.89
N LEU A 198 1.40 -10.33 4.18
CA LEU A 198 0.76 -9.06 3.89
C LEU A 198 1.34 -7.88 4.69
N TRP A 199 1.69 -8.08 5.95
CA TRP A 199 2.28 -7.05 6.82
C TRP A 199 3.58 -6.48 6.25
N ARG A 200 4.36 -7.31 5.54
CA ARG A 200 5.61 -6.88 4.89
C ARG A 200 5.39 -5.85 3.78
N TRP A 201 4.20 -5.80 3.20
CA TRP A 201 3.83 -4.79 2.19
C TRP A 201 3.51 -3.42 2.80
N LEU A 202 3.27 -3.33 4.11
CA LEU A 202 2.94 -2.07 4.77
C LEU A 202 4.18 -1.16 4.91
N PRO A 203 4.07 0.15 4.66
CA PRO A 203 5.14 1.11 4.97
C PRO A 203 5.57 1.03 6.44
N ALA A 204 6.85 1.29 6.73
CA ALA A 204 7.34 1.25 8.12
C ALA A 204 6.53 2.16 9.06
N GLY A 205 6.14 3.36 8.59
CA GLY A 205 5.36 4.32 9.37
C GLY A 205 3.92 3.90 9.68
N THR A 206 3.37 2.89 9.01
CA THR A 206 2.00 2.39 9.27
C THR A 206 1.98 1.13 10.13
N ARG A 207 3.15 0.60 10.54
CA ARG A 207 3.31 -0.61 11.36
C ARG A 207 3.18 -0.31 12.85
N GLY A 208 2.01 0.14 13.27
CA GLY A 208 1.68 0.40 14.67
C GLY A 208 1.05 -0.80 15.38
N ALA A 209 0.65 -0.60 16.63
CA ALA A 209 -0.22 -1.55 17.32
C ALA A 209 -1.56 -1.67 16.57
N ARG A 210 -2.08 -2.90 16.48
CA ARG A 210 -3.29 -3.23 15.72
C ARG A 210 -4.08 -4.29 16.46
N ARG A 211 -5.40 -4.22 16.33
CA ARG A 211 -6.33 -5.18 16.91
C ARG A 211 -7.48 -5.40 15.94
N GLY A 212 -7.90 -6.64 15.77
CA GLY A 212 -8.99 -6.96 14.88
C GLY A 212 -9.75 -8.21 15.29
N VAL A 213 -10.85 -8.45 14.60
CA VAL A 213 -11.69 -9.64 14.75
C VAL A 213 -12.01 -10.18 13.36
N TRP A 214 -11.79 -11.47 13.17
CA TRP A 214 -12.25 -12.22 12.01
C TRP A 214 -13.46 -13.05 12.41
N GLN A 215 -14.55 -12.98 11.66
CA GLN A 215 -15.78 -13.73 11.92
C GLN A 215 -16.24 -14.43 10.63
N GLU A 216 -16.96 -15.53 10.78
CA GLU A 216 -17.52 -16.24 9.62
C GLU A 216 -18.56 -15.40 8.88
N THR A 217 -18.57 -15.52 7.55
CA THR A 217 -19.40 -14.75 6.62
C THR A 217 -20.89 -15.07 6.82
N GLY A 218 -21.56 -14.34 7.73
CA GLY A 218 -23.01 -14.47 7.98
C GLY A 218 -23.73 -13.15 8.27
N VAL A 219 -22.97 -12.07 8.47
CA VAL A 219 -23.51 -10.72 8.64
C VAL A 219 -23.22 -9.97 7.34
N GLU A 220 -24.26 -9.50 6.64
CA GLU A 220 -24.12 -8.61 5.48
C GLU A 220 -23.52 -7.26 5.90
N ASN A 221 -22.25 -7.23 6.29
CA ASN A 221 -21.51 -6.00 6.42
C ASN A 221 -21.10 -5.58 5.01
N ARG A 222 -21.98 -4.85 4.33
CA ARG A 222 -21.60 -3.98 3.22
C ARG A 222 -20.72 -2.86 3.77
N ALA A 223 -19.50 -3.22 4.13
CA ALA A 223 -18.51 -2.25 4.56
C ALA A 223 -18.29 -1.27 3.42
N GLU A 224 -18.16 0.01 3.78
CA GLU A 224 -17.87 1.07 2.83
C GLU A 224 -16.67 0.70 1.95
N PRO A 225 -16.66 1.11 0.66
CA PRO A 225 -15.52 0.90 -0.21
C PRO A 225 -14.25 1.45 0.45
N ASP A 226 -13.26 0.57 0.68
CA ASP A 226 -11.95 0.99 1.18
C ASP A 226 -10.97 0.90 0.01
N ALA A 227 -10.68 2.05 -0.59
CA ALA A 227 -9.85 2.15 -1.77
C ALA A 227 -8.39 1.76 -1.48
N VAL A 228 -7.88 2.06 -0.29
CA VAL A 228 -6.52 1.69 0.14
C VAL A 228 -6.41 0.18 0.34
N ALA A 229 -7.37 -0.44 1.04
CA ALA A 229 -7.41 -1.89 1.21
C ALA A 229 -7.56 -2.62 -0.13
N THR A 230 -8.37 -2.08 -1.05
CA THR A 230 -8.52 -2.61 -2.41
C THR A 230 -7.20 -2.55 -3.18
N LEU A 231 -6.48 -1.42 -3.09
CA LEU A 231 -5.18 -1.26 -3.74
C LEU A 231 -4.14 -2.25 -3.21
N LEU A 232 -4.04 -2.39 -1.89
CA LEU A 232 -3.15 -3.36 -1.23
C LEU A 232 -3.48 -4.80 -1.63
N ALA A 233 -4.76 -5.20 -1.55
CA ALA A 233 -5.20 -6.53 -1.93
C ALA A 233 -4.89 -6.85 -3.40
N THR A 234 -5.11 -5.89 -4.29
CA THR A 234 -4.80 -6.02 -5.73
C THR A 234 -3.30 -6.18 -5.96
N ALA A 235 -2.47 -5.36 -5.29
CA ALA A 235 -1.01 -5.46 -5.37
C ALA A 235 -0.47 -6.78 -4.82
N TRP A 236 -1.06 -7.29 -3.73
CA TRP A 236 -0.65 -8.53 -3.10
C TRP A 236 -1.00 -9.76 -3.95
N ARG A 237 -2.21 -9.81 -4.52
CA ARG A 237 -2.66 -10.92 -5.40
C ARG A 237 -2.17 -10.82 -6.84
N ALA A 238 -1.56 -9.71 -7.21
CA ALA A 238 -1.25 -9.40 -8.59
C ALA A 238 -0.38 -10.50 -9.25
N PRO A 239 -0.74 -11.01 -10.44
CA PRO A 239 0.06 -11.99 -11.16
C PRO A 239 1.46 -11.44 -11.48
N LYS A 240 2.41 -12.32 -11.84
CA LYS A 240 3.77 -11.90 -12.22
C LYS A 240 3.83 -11.18 -13.60
N ASP A 241 2.68 -10.99 -14.26
CA ASP A 241 2.56 -10.35 -15.58
C ASP A 241 2.57 -8.80 -15.53
N ALA A 242 2.32 -8.16 -16.67
CA ALA A 242 2.32 -6.71 -16.78
C ALA A 242 1.22 -6.02 -15.94
N SER A 243 0.03 -6.62 -15.84
CA SER A 243 -1.06 -6.07 -15.04
C SER A 243 -0.72 -6.10 -13.55
N GLY A 244 -0.12 -7.20 -13.10
CA GLY A 244 0.27 -7.32 -11.70
C GLY A 244 1.46 -6.46 -11.33
N ARG A 245 2.44 -6.26 -12.23
CA ARG A 245 3.50 -5.26 -12.03
C ARG A 245 2.93 -3.86 -11.83
N ARG A 246 1.92 -3.45 -12.61
CA ARG A 246 1.26 -2.14 -12.45
C ARG A 246 0.58 -2.00 -11.09
N ALA A 247 -0.13 -3.02 -10.62
CA ALA A 247 -0.78 -2.99 -9.32
C ALA A 247 0.24 -2.86 -8.16
N ARG A 248 1.34 -3.62 -8.22
CA ARG A 248 2.43 -3.52 -7.24
C ARG A 248 3.09 -2.13 -7.28
N HIS A 249 3.28 -1.57 -8.46
CA HIS A 249 3.82 -0.22 -8.63
C HIS A 249 2.88 0.84 -8.06
N ALA A 250 1.57 0.74 -8.29
CA ALA A 250 0.58 1.65 -7.73
C ALA A 250 0.63 1.65 -6.19
N TRP A 251 0.70 0.46 -5.57
CA TRP A 251 0.84 0.36 -4.11
C TRP A 251 2.15 0.98 -3.62
N HIS A 252 3.29 0.63 -4.25
CA HIS A 252 4.59 1.18 -3.88
C HIS A 252 4.63 2.70 -4.00
N LEU A 253 4.13 3.25 -5.10
CA LEU A 253 4.05 4.70 -5.32
C LEU A 253 3.16 5.39 -4.27
N THR A 254 2.05 4.77 -3.88
CA THR A 254 1.19 5.29 -2.80
C THR A 254 1.97 5.38 -1.48
N CYS A 255 2.77 4.36 -1.18
CA CYS A 255 3.63 4.31 0.01
C CYS A 255 4.72 5.38 -0.01
N GLU A 256 5.41 5.55 -1.15
CA GLU A 256 6.46 6.58 -1.34
C GLU A 256 5.91 7.98 -1.12
N LEU A 257 4.75 8.29 -1.72
CA LEU A 257 4.11 9.61 -1.59
C LEU A 257 3.63 9.86 -0.17
N ALA A 258 3.00 8.88 0.47
CA ALA A 258 2.54 9.02 1.86
C ALA A 258 3.72 9.28 2.82
N GLN A 259 4.83 8.56 2.62
CA GLN A 259 6.05 8.76 3.41
C GLN A 259 6.70 10.12 3.16
N THR A 260 6.81 10.54 1.91
CA THR A 260 7.41 11.83 1.54
C THR A 260 6.60 13.00 2.10
N ASP A 261 5.29 12.93 1.99
CA ASP A 261 4.38 14.01 2.41
C ASP A 261 4.08 13.99 3.91
N GLY A 262 4.43 12.91 4.61
CA GLY A 262 4.07 12.73 6.03
C GLY A 262 2.56 12.63 6.24
N CYS A 263 1.83 12.06 5.28
CA CYS A 263 0.36 11.95 5.29
C CYS A 263 -0.11 10.49 5.26
N THR A 264 -1.42 10.29 5.39
CA THR A 264 -2.04 8.97 5.38
C THR A 264 -2.18 8.41 3.96
N LEU A 265 -2.30 7.09 3.85
CA LEU A 265 -2.55 6.43 2.56
C LEU A 265 -3.88 6.88 1.92
N ASP A 266 -4.90 7.15 2.75
CA ASP A 266 -6.20 7.66 2.29
C ASP A 266 -6.10 9.03 1.63
N GLU A 267 -5.33 9.93 2.24
CA GLU A 267 -5.10 11.28 1.69
C GLU A 267 -4.40 11.20 0.34
N ILE A 268 -3.42 10.32 0.16
CA ILE A 268 -2.78 10.11 -1.15
C ILE A 268 -3.76 9.55 -2.18
N VAL A 269 -4.57 8.55 -1.81
CA VAL A 269 -5.57 7.98 -2.70
C VAL A 269 -6.59 9.05 -3.13
N SER A 270 -7.13 9.82 -2.18
CA SER A 270 -8.05 10.95 -2.44
C SER A 270 -7.41 12.00 -3.36
N ARG A 271 -6.19 12.44 -3.05
CA ARG A 271 -5.46 13.44 -3.85
C ARG A 271 -5.16 12.93 -5.26
N SER A 272 -4.95 11.62 -5.44
CA SER A 272 -4.77 11.04 -6.77
C SER A 272 -6.06 11.00 -7.59
N ASP A 273 -7.21 10.77 -6.94
CA ASP A 273 -8.53 10.83 -7.59
C ASP A 273 -8.90 12.29 -7.96
N GLU A 274 -8.57 13.24 -7.09
CA GLU A 274 -8.67 14.68 -7.38
C GLU A 274 -7.75 15.07 -8.55
N ALA A 275 -6.48 14.66 -8.55
CA ALA A 275 -5.55 14.98 -9.63
C ALA A 275 -6.01 14.43 -10.99
N ALA A 276 -6.69 13.28 -11.00
CA ALA A 276 -7.25 12.68 -12.21
C ALA A 276 -8.38 13.50 -12.83
N THR A 277 -9.21 14.11 -11.97
CA THR A 277 -10.43 14.83 -12.35
C THR A 277 -10.28 16.35 -12.35
N ARG A 278 -9.15 16.88 -11.86
CA ARG A 278 -8.89 18.32 -11.78
C ARG A 278 -8.84 18.96 -13.17
N GLU A 279 -9.89 19.70 -13.49
CA GLU A 279 -9.99 20.52 -14.71
C GLU A 279 -9.23 21.85 -14.59
N ASP A 280 -9.31 22.52 -13.43
CA ASP A 280 -8.63 23.79 -13.21
C ASP A 280 -7.27 23.60 -12.52
N LEU A 281 -6.20 23.57 -13.32
CA LEU A 281 -4.84 23.46 -12.81
C LEU A 281 -4.26 24.80 -12.32
N ARG A 282 -4.99 25.92 -12.39
CA ARG A 282 -4.54 27.20 -11.82
C ARG A 282 -4.41 27.17 -10.31
N VAL A 283 -5.07 26.21 -9.65
CA VAL A 283 -4.95 25.99 -8.20
C VAL A 283 -3.55 25.55 -7.78
N LEU A 284 -2.75 25.01 -8.72
CA LEU A 284 -1.36 24.62 -8.49
C LEU A 284 -0.39 25.80 -8.58
N LEU A 285 -0.86 26.96 -9.03
CA LEU A 285 -0.04 28.13 -9.28
C LEU A 285 -0.24 29.18 -8.19
N THR A 286 0.81 29.91 -7.85
CA THR A 286 0.68 31.14 -7.05
C THR A 286 -0.04 32.22 -7.86
N GLU A 287 -0.55 33.25 -7.19
CA GLU A 287 -1.23 34.38 -7.86
C GLU A 287 -0.35 35.08 -8.91
N SER A 288 0.94 35.22 -8.61
CA SER A 288 1.92 35.77 -9.51
C SER A 288 2.22 34.89 -10.72
N GLN A 289 2.28 33.56 -10.53
CA GLN A 289 2.43 32.59 -11.61
C GLN A 289 1.20 32.55 -12.52
N ARG A 290 -0.01 32.68 -11.94
CA ARG A 290 -1.26 32.82 -12.71
C ARG A 290 -1.23 34.06 -13.61
N ARG A 291 -0.87 35.22 -13.05
CA ARG A 291 -0.74 36.46 -13.83
C ARG A 291 0.30 36.34 -14.95
N ALA A 292 1.44 35.70 -14.66
CA ALA A 292 2.48 35.46 -15.65
C ALA A 292 1.99 34.52 -16.79
N TRP A 293 1.24 33.47 -16.45
CA TRP A 293 0.58 32.59 -17.41
C TRP A 293 -0.42 33.34 -18.30
N GLU A 294 -1.29 34.15 -17.70
CA GLU A 294 -2.30 34.94 -18.42
C GLU A 294 -1.67 35.95 -19.38
N ALA A 295 -0.57 36.60 -18.97
CA ALA A 295 0.17 37.53 -19.81
C ALA A 295 0.74 36.88 -21.10
N HIS A 296 0.99 35.57 -21.08
CA HIS A 296 1.45 34.80 -22.24
C HIS A 296 0.28 34.24 -23.09
N GLY A 297 -0.92 34.80 -22.97
CA GLY A 297 -2.10 34.38 -23.74
C GLY A 297 -2.85 33.20 -23.14
N GLY A 298 -2.58 32.86 -21.88
CA GLY A 298 -3.19 31.77 -21.12
C GLY A 298 -4.62 32.04 -20.64
N ALA A 299 -5.51 32.55 -21.48
CA ALA A 299 -6.88 32.95 -21.09
C ALA A 299 -7.81 31.77 -20.72
N ARG A 300 -7.39 30.52 -20.97
CA ARG A 300 -8.13 29.30 -20.61
C ARG A 300 -7.46 28.62 -19.42
N PRO A 301 -8.21 27.91 -18.56
CA PRO A 301 -7.61 27.04 -17.56
C PRO A 301 -6.60 26.11 -18.24
N PRO A 302 -5.35 26.04 -17.73
CA PRO A 302 -4.31 25.29 -18.39
C PRO A 302 -4.66 23.81 -18.34
N SER A 303 -4.65 23.15 -19.50
CA SER A 303 -4.54 21.70 -19.51
C SER A 303 -3.20 21.27 -18.92
N TRP A 304 -3.08 20.03 -18.47
CA TRP A 304 -1.81 19.49 -17.94
C TRP A 304 -0.64 19.69 -18.93
N ARG A 305 -0.89 19.42 -20.22
CA ARG A 305 0.08 19.63 -21.30
C ARG A 305 0.49 21.09 -21.43
N SER A 306 -0.49 21.99 -21.39
CA SER A 306 -0.27 23.43 -21.49
C SER A 306 0.55 23.93 -20.29
N LEU A 307 0.26 23.46 -19.09
CA LEU A 307 0.99 23.81 -17.86
C LEU A 307 2.46 23.39 -17.94
N LEU A 308 2.73 22.13 -18.32
CA LEU A 308 4.09 21.63 -18.48
C LEU A 308 4.85 22.36 -19.59
N HIS A 309 4.17 22.69 -20.69
CA HIS A 309 4.77 23.48 -21.76
C HIS A 309 5.14 24.89 -21.28
N GLY A 310 4.26 25.59 -20.56
CA GLY A 310 4.58 26.91 -20.00
C GLY A 310 5.68 26.85 -18.94
N PHE A 311 5.72 25.79 -18.13
CA PHE A 311 6.81 25.56 -17.17
C PHE A 311 8.14 25.44 -17.89
N GLY A 312 8.18 24.60 -18.93
CA GLY A 312 9.35 24.48 -19.81
C GLY A 312 9.75 25.84 -20.36
N ARG A 313 8.82 26.55 -21.00
CA ARG A 313 9.11 27.86 -21.61
C ARG A 313 9.47 28.98 -20.62
N GLY A 314 9.36 28.75 -19.32
CA GLY A 314 9.65 29.76 -18.29
C GLY A 314 8.56 30.83 -18.14
N TRP A 315 7.34 30.58 -18.63
CA TRP A 315 6.24 31.55 -18.55
C TRP A 315 5.76 31.83 -17.11
N MET A 316 6.16 30.98 -16.16
CA MET A 316 5.76 31.04 -14.75
C MET A 316 6.89 31.51 -13.82
N ASP A 317 8.03 31.93 -14.38
CA ASP A 317 9.03 32.65 -13.61
C ASP A 317 8.58 34.12 -13.57
N GLU A 318 8.44 34.70 -12.38
CA GLU A 318 7.85 36.04 -12.26
C GLU A 318 8.69 37.14 -12.94
N GLY A 319 8.00 38.04 -13.66
CA GLY A 319 8.44 39.42 -13.87
C GLY A 319 8.42 39.90 -15.33
N PRO A 320 7.84 41.08 -15.64
CA PRO A 320 8.02 41.72 -16.94
C PRO A 320 9.47 42.21 -17.05
N GLY A 321 10.33 41.42 -17.71
CA GLY A 321 11.70 41.83 -18.07
C GLY A 321 12.85 41.09 -17.39
N ALA A 322 12.75 39.78 -17.11
CA ALA A 322 13.93 38.98 -16.75
C ALA A 322 14.47 38.12 -17.91
N PRO A 323 15.02 38.70 -18.99
CA PRO A 323 15.89 37.95 -19.90
C PRO A 323 17.23 37.72 -19.20
N GLY A 324 17.32 36.63 -18.43
CA GLY A 324 18.52 36.32 -17.65
C GLY A 324 18.33 35.23 -16.60
N ALA A 325 17.83 34.06 -17.03
CA ALA A 325 17.91 32.73 -16.39
C ALA A 325 18.25 32.68 -14.88
N GLU A 326 17.29 33.03 -14.02
CA GLU A 326 17.28 32.47 -12.67
C GLU A 326 16.75 31.02 -12.72
N ALA A 327 17.37 30.15 -11.92
CA ALA A 327 16.95 28.75 -11.79
C ALA A 327 15.44 28.65 -11.47
N PRO A 328 14.74 27.60 -11.97
CA PRO A 328 13.32 27.44 -11.68
C PRO A 328 13.08 27.43 -10.17
N ARG A 329 12.05 28.16 -9.71
CA ARG A 329 11.71 28.21 -8.28
C ARG A 329 11.46 26.78 -7.76
N PRO A 330 12.19 26.32 -6.72
CA PRO A 330 12.08 24.95 -6.23
C PRO A 330 10.63 24.52 -5.94
N ALA A 331 9.83 25.41 -5.33
CA ALA A 331 8.44 25.13 -4.97
C ALA A 331 7.50 24.81 -6.16
N LEU A 332 7.70 25.44 -7.34
CA LEU A 332 6.90 25.12 -8.52
C LEU A 332 7.31 23.76 -9.09
N VAL A 333 8.61 23.49 -9.13
CA VAL A 333 9.17 22.22 -9.62
C VAL A 333 8.66 21.06 -8.76
N GLU A 334 8.69 21.22 -7.44
CA GLU A 334 8.17 20.26 -6.46
C GLU A 334 6.66 20.05 -6.64
N THR A 335 5.87 21.13 -6.73
CA THR A 335 4.43 21.04 -6.98
C THR A 335 4.10 20.28 -8.27
N LEU A 336 4.80 20.56 -9.36
CA LEU A 336 4.60 19.86 -10.64
C LEU A 336 5.06 18.40 -10.61
N ALA A 337 6.18 18.10 -9.93
CA ALA A 337 6.64 16.74 -9.75
C ALA A 337 5.62 15.92 -8.95
N HIS A 338 5.07 16.51 -7.89
CA HIS A 338 4.06 15.88 -7.05
C HIS A 338 2.76 15.61 -7.82
N GLU A 339 2.27 16.60 -8.56
CA GLU A 339 1.08 16.44 -9.40
C GLU A 339 1.30 15.36 -10.49
N LEU A 340 2.50 15.31 -11.08
CA LEU A 340 2.87 14.27 -12.03
C LEU A 340 2.82 12.87 -11.39
N ALA A 341 3.33 12.73 -10.17
CA ALA A 341 3.29 11.47 -9.43
C ALA A 341 1.87 11.04 -9.09
N LEU A 342 1.01 11.96 -8.63
CA LEU A 342 -0.41 11.69 -8.36
C LEU A 342 -1.18 11.25 -9.61
N ARG A 343 -0.92 11.88 -10.76
CA ARG A 343 -1.51 11.49 -12.06
C ARG A 343 -1.02 10.12 -12.53
N ALA A 344 0.26 9.82 -12.34
CA ALA A 344 0.82 8.50 -12.63
C ALA A 344 0.18 7.43 -11.74
N LEU A 345 0.00 7.71 -10.45
CA LEU A 345 -0.68 6.82 -9.50
C LEU A 345 -2.13 6.55 -9.94
N SER A 346 -2.90 7.59 -10.26
CA SER A 346 -4.28 7.42 -10.75
C SER A 346 -4.33 6.56 -12.01
N THR A 347 -3.41 6.78 -12.95
CA THR A 347 -3.31 6.00 -14.19
C THR A 347 -2.99 4.52 -13.90
N LEU A 348 -2.06 4.23 -12.98
CA LEU A 348 -1.74 2.87 -12.58
C LEU A 348 -2.92 2.17 -11.89
N ARG A 349 -3.65 2.89 -11.01
CA ARG A 349 -4.87 2.38 -10.34
C ARG A 349 -5.97 2.05 -11.34
N ALA A 350 -6.08 2.81 -12.42
CA ALA A 350 -6.98 2.52 -13.54
C ALA A 350 -6.46 1.41 -14.49
N GLY A 351 -5.33 0.76 -14.18
CA GLY A 351 -4.73 -0.29 -15.00
C GLY A 351 -3.90 0.20 -16.18
N GLY A 352 -3.73 1.52 -16.33
CA GLY A 352 -2.91 2.17 -17.35
C GLY A 352 -1.41 2.19 -17.01
N SER A 353 -0.60 2.78 -17.89
CA SER A 353 0.86 2.80 -17.74
C SER A 353 1.37 4.14 -17.21
N ALA A 354 2.10 4.14 -16.10
CA ALA A 354 2.84 5.31 -15.63
C ALA A 354 3.84 5.82 -16.69
N ALA A 355 4.46 4.92 -17.46
CA ALA A 355 5.40 5.29 -18.52
C ALA A 355 4.78 6.22 -19.58
N ALA A 356 3.48 6.08 -19.86
CA ALA A 356 2.78 6.97 -20.80
C ALA A 356 2.64 8.39 -20.23
N VAL A 357 2.28 8.52 -18.96
CA VAL A 357 2.20 9.81 -18.24
C VAL A 357 3.57 10.48 -18.19
N MET A 358 4.61 9.70 -17.92
CA MET A 358 5.99 10.15 -17.86
C MET A 358 6.53 10.59 -19.23
N ALA A 359 6.20 9.85 -20.29
CA ALA A 359 6.56 10.21 -21.66
C ALA A 359 5.87 11.51 -22.11
N GLU A 360 4.58 11.67 -21.78
CA GLU A 360 3.84 12.91 -22.03
C GLU A 360 4.52 14.10 -21.32
N ALA A 361 4.86 13.94 -20.04
CA ALA A 361 5.51 14.99 -19.28
C ALA A 361 6.87 15.37 -19.87
N ARG A 362 7.66 14.37 -20.28
CA ARG A 362 8.95 14.57 -20.95
C ARG A 362 8.81 15.32 -22.28
N TRP A 363 7.77 15.02 -23.05
CA TRP A 363 7.50 15.66 -24.34
C TRP A 363 6.99 17.09 -24.21
N HIS A 364 6.28 17.43 -23.13
CA HIS A 364 5.81 18.81 -22.95
C HIS A 364 6.79 19.69 -22.17
N ALA A 365 7.64 19.11 -21.32
CA ALA A 365 8.74 19.81 -20.65
C ALA A 365 10.02 19.92 -21.50
N LEU A 366 9.90 20.10 -22.83
CA LEU A 366 11.01 19.88 -23.78
C LEU A 366 12.22 20.82 -23.62
N LEU A 367 12.05 22.04 -23.11
CA LEU A 367 13.11 23.04 -23.03
C LEU A 367 12.83 24.05 -21.91
N PRO A 368 13.84 24.62 -21.23
CA PRO A 368 15.26 24.25 -21.24
C PRO A 368 15.57 22.91 -20.54
N ALA A 369 16.72 22.31 -20.90
CA ALA A 369 17.18 21.04 -20.32
C ALA A 369 17.31 21.09 -18.78
N ASP A 370 17.71 22.24 -18.23
CA ASP A 370 17.89 22.43 -16.79
C ASP A 370 16.57 22.31 -16.02
N ARG A 371 15.47 22.87 -16.55
CA ARG A 371 14.14 22.77 -15.94
C ARG A 371 13.62 21.36 -15.94
N ARG A 372 13.79 20.67 -17.05
CA ARG A 372 13.47 19.24 -17.16
C ARG A 372 14.29 18.44 -16.17
N GLY A 373 15.59 18.71 -16.05
CA GLY A 373 16.46 18.08 -15.05
C GLY A 373 16.00 18.35 -13.62
N ALA A 374 15.59 19.58 -13.32
CA ALA A 374 15.04 19.94 -12.01
C ALA A 374 13.75 19.18 -11.71
N LEU A 375 12.81 19.11 -12.66
CA LEU A 375 11.56 18.37 -12.51
C LEU A 375 11.78 16.88 -12.25
N TRP A 376 12.68 16.24 -13.00
CA TRP A 376 12.99 14.82 -12.79
C TRP A 376 13.73 14.55 -11.48
N ARG A 377 14.60 15.47 -11.04
CA ARG A 377 15.22 15.37 -9.71
C ARG A 377 14.18 15.49 -8.60
N ALA A 378 13.27 16.46 -8.69
CA ALA A 378 12.18 16.60 -7.72
C ALA A 378 11.29 15.35 -7.70
N LEU A 379 10.95 14.80 -8.88
CA LEU A 379 10.19 13.56 -8.97
C LEU A 379 10.94 12.36 -8.38
N ALA A 380 12.24 12.23 -8.62
CA ALA A 380 13.04 11.16 -8.04
C ALA A 380 13.14 11.25 -6.52
N LEU A 381 12.99 12.45 -5.94
CA LEU A 381 12.96 12.65 -4.50
C LEU A 381 11.61 12.24 -3.89
N CYS A 382 10.48 12.56 -4.54
CA CYS A 382 9.16 12.24 -3.98
C CYS A 382 8.58 10.89 -4.40
N ALA A 383 8.97 10.36 -5.56
CA ALA A 383 8.51 9.11 -6.12
C ALA A 383 9.67 8.33 -6.80
N PRO A 384 10.63 7.79 -6.02
CA PRO A 384 11.79 7.07 -6.55
C PRO A 384 11.43 5.96 -7.54
N SER A 385 10.33 5.24 -7.31
CA SER A 385 9.86 4.16 -8.19
C SER A 385 9.51 4.64 -9.61
N LEU A 386 9.06 5.89 -9.79
CA LEU A 386 8.79 6.47 -11.11
C LEU A 386 10.07 6.90 -11.83
N ALA A 387 11.12 7.26 -11.10
CA ALA A 387 12.40 7.64 -11.68
C ALA A 387 13.22 6.42 -12.15
N ALA A 388 13.01 5.26 -11.53
CA ALA A 388 13.67 4.00 -11.88
C ALA A 388 13.06 3.31 -13.11
N GLU A 389 11.86 3.70 -13.56
CA GLU A 389 11.22 3.15 -14.75
C GLU A 389 12.16 3.34 -15.96
N PRO A 390 12.61 2.24 -16.61
CA PRO A 390 13.45 2.34 -17.78
C PRO A 390 12.65 3.10 -18.82
N LEU A 391 13.13 4.29 -19.15
CA LEU A 391 12.60 5.12 -20.21
C LEU A 391 12.76 4.33 -21.51
N GLY A 392 11.79 3.48 -21.82
CA GLY A 392 11.72 2.81 -23.12
C GLY A 392 11.88 3.86 -24.20
N ARG A 393 12.47 3.48 -25.35
CA ARG A 393 12.45 4.33 -26.56
C ARG A 393 11.07 4.93 -26.65
N ALA A 394 10.99 6.26 -26.57
CA ALA A 394 9.72 6.98 -26.54
C ALA A 394 8.80 6.33 -27.57
N PRO A 395 7.62 5.80 -27.17
CA PRO A 395 6.73 5.20 -28.14
C PRO A 395 6.55 6.22 -29.25
N ALA A 396 6.73 5.80 -30.50
CA ALA A 396 6.46 6.65 -31.64
C ALA A 396 4.97 7.00 -31.56
N LEU A 397 4.65 8.12 -30.91
CA LEU A 397 3.27 8.57 -30.81
C LEU A 397 2.80 8.78 -32.25
N PRO A 398 1.66 8.20 -32.64
CA PRO A 398 1.11 8.48 -33.96
C PRO A 398 0.86 9.98 -34.02
N PHE A 399 1.63 10.69 -34.85
CA PHE A 399 1.38 12.10 -35.12
C PHE A 399 -0.06 12.20 -35.66
N PRO A 400 -1.00 12.83 -34.92
CA PRO A 400 -2.34 13.06 -35.42
C PRO A 400 -2.22 14.17 -36.47
N GLY A 401 -1.88 13.79 -37.70
CA GLY A 401 -1.65 14.72 -38.81
C GLY A 401 -0.82 14.18 -39.97
N ALA A 402 -0.10 13.06 -39.80
CA ALA A 402 0.73 12.51 -40.89
C ALA A 402 -0.02 11.53 -41.82
N ALA A 403 -1.16 10.98 -41.39
CA ALA A 403 -1.96 10.03 -42.16
C ALA A 403 -3.13 10.72 -42.90
N SER A 404 -2.86 11.74 -43.72
CA SER A 404 -3.85 12.31 -44.66
C SER A 404 -3.22 13.16 -45.78
N MET A 405 -2.00 12.85 -46.23
CA MET A 405 -1.53 13.33 -47.53
C MET A 405 -1.18 12.13 -48.40
N GLY A 406 -2.23 11.49 -48.92
CA GLY A 406 -2.11 10.62 -50.07
C GLY A 406 -1.73 11.45 -51.32
N PRO A 407 -1.03 10.85 -52.29
CA PRO A 407 -0.55 11.56 -53.47
C PRO A 407 -1.72 11.99 -54.35
N ALA A 408 -1.77 13.28 -54.69
CA ALA A 408 -2.66 13.82 -55.69
C ALA A 408 -2.36 13.19 -57.06
N ALA A 409 -3.27 12.35 -57.54
CA ALA A 409 -3.29 11.87 -58.91
C ALA A 409 -4.13 12.83 -59.77
N ASN A 410 -3.51 13.28 -60.87
CA ASN A 410 -4.11 14.07 -61.94
C ASN A 410 -5.37 13.40 -62.50
N ALA A 411 -6.49 14.13 -62.53
CA ALA A 411 -7.55 13.96 -63.51
C ALA A 411 -8.28 15.30 -63.72
N ALA A 412 -8.29 15.75 -64.98
CA ALA A 412 -9.02 16.91 -65.48
C ALA A 412 -10.53 16.58 -65.68
N PRO A 413 -11.38 17.58 -65.92
CA PRO A 413 -12.78 17.60 -65.45
C PRO A 413 -13.77 17.09 -66.50
N ASP A 414 -14.92 16.60 -66.05
CA ASP A 414 -16.11 16.58 -66.89
C ASP A 414 -17.41 16.74 -66.08
N ALA A 415 -18.28 17.59 -66.64
CA ALA A 415 -19.73 17.75 -66.44
C ALA A 415 -20.35 18.01 -65.04
N SER A 416 -20.71 19.29 -64.85
CA SER A 416 -21.92 19.84 -64.15
C SER A 416 -23.23 19.10 -64.58
N PRO A 417 -24.41 19.15 -63.89
CA PRO A 417 -24.96 20.34 -63.22
C PRO A 417 -25.88 20.13 -61.98
N TYR A 418 -25.86 21.07 -61.04
CA TYR A 418 -27.09 21.56 -60.39
C TYR A 418 -26.89 23.00 -59.91
N LEU A 419 -27.54 23.90 -60.64
CA LEU A 419 -27.70 25.33 -60.36
C LEU A 419 -29.22 25.54 -60.24
N VAL A 420 -29.71 26.06 -59.12
CA VAL A 420 -30.87 26.98 -58.97
C VAL A 420 -30.81 27.47 -57.50
N ALA A 421 -30.25 28.65 -57.23
CA ALA A 421 -30.91 29.96 -57.04
C ALA A 421 -31.50 30.15 -55.62
N LYS A 422 -30.98 31.14 -54.84
CA LYS A 422 -31.58 32.47 -54.53
C LYS A 422 -32.91 32.34 -53.75
N ARG A 423 -33.28 33.14 -52.75
CA ARG A 423 -32.88 34.45 -52.21
C ARG A 423 -33.76 34.63 -50.94
N HIS A 424 -33.36 35.57 -50.06
CA HIS A 424 -34.18 36.41 -49.18
C HIS A 424 -35.52 35.89 -48.62
N ASP A 425 -35.66 35.94 -47.29
CA ASP A 425 -36.61 36.89 -46.69
C ASP A 425 -36.18 37.28 -45.26
N ALA A 426 -36.39 38.56 -44.98
CA ALA A 426 -36.26 39.23 -43.69
C ALA A 426 -37.66 39.72 -43.29
N LEU A 427 -38.08 39.51 -42.05
CA LEU A 427 -39.17 40.15 -41.29
C LEU A 427 -38.89 39.78 -39.81
N GLU A 428 -38.50 40.70 -38.91
CA GLU A 428 -39.35 41.60 -38.10
C GLU A 428 -40.59 40.87 -37.54
N ASN A 429 -40.99 40.85 -36.27
CA ASN A 429 -40.73 41.48 -34.96
C ASN A 429 -41.63 40.68 -33.93
N PRO A 430 -41.85 41.06 -32.65
CA PRO A 430 -41.01 41.03 -31.46
C PRO A 430 -41.73 40.26 -30.29
N PRO A 431 -41.39 40.41 -28.98
CA PRO A 431 -41.81 39.51 -27.90
C PRO A 431 -43.10 39.94 -27.19
N HIS A 432 -43.74 38.99 -26.48
CA HIS A 432 -44.75 39.29 -25.45
C HIS A 432 -44.43 38.58 -24.13
N VAL A 433 -44.29 39.38 -23.08
CA VAL A 433 -44.58 39.05 -21.68
C VAL A 433 -45.64 40.05 -21.21
N ALA A 434 -46.55 39.56 -20.36
CA ALA A 434 -47.82 40.10 -19.88
C ALA A 434 -49.02 39.87 -20.80
#